data_AF-A0A1F6ZM96-F1
#
_entry.id   AF-A0A1F6ZM96-F1
#
_cell.length_a   1.000
_cell.length_b   1.000
_cell.length_c   1.000
_cell.angle_alpha   90.00
_cell.angle_beta   90.00
_cell.angle_gamma   90.00
#
_symmetry.space_group_name_H-M   'P 1'
#
loop_
_entity.id
_entity.type
_entity.pdbx_description
1 polymer ?
#
loop_
_entity_poly.entity_id
_entity_poly.type
_entity_poly.pdbx_seq_one_letter_code
_entity_poly.pdbx_strand_id
1 'polypeptide(L)'
;MRAIEWYIKQGQLAKDNSYKSLANKFLQKARQNLITMSLLSDLNSNKKARELLKVPKEYDSNEWVAICGYYAMYTAALSLLAEIGYRSKNHTATLCVLEEFFVKKKILDSDALLLLKSAMFHKEEIEKLSDARHKREIAQYSITKQTTKTIAEKIKKDAYEFISKCGEILEGK
;
A
#
# COMPACT_ATOMS: atom_id res chain seq x y z
N MET A 1 6.56 -16.27 13.31
CA MET A 1 5.76 -17.47 12.95
C MET A 1 4.46 -17.61 13.75
N ARG A 2 4.45 -17.63 15.10
CA ARG A 2 3.19 -17.78 15.89
C ARG A 2 2.03 -16.85 15.45
N ALA A 3 2.31 -15.57 15.18
CA ALA A 3 1.29 -14.63 14.72
C ALA A 3 0.75 -14.97 13.32
N ILE A 4 1.62 -15.35 12.38
CA ILE A 4 1.25 -15.79 11.02
C ILE A 4 0.41 -17.06 11.08
N GLU A 5 0.82 -18.04 11.87
CA GLU A 5 0.06 -19.29 12.08
C GLU A 5 -1.31 -19.02 12.69
N TRP A 6 -1.42 -18.08 13.62
CA TRP A 6 -2.71 -17.65 14.16
C TRP A 6 -3.63 -17.11 13.06
N TYR A 7 -3.15 -16.18 12.23
CA TYR A 7 -3.93 -15.63 11.11
C TYR A 7 -4.30 -16.70 10.06
N ILE A 8 -3.46 -17.72 9.87
CA ILE A 8 -3.78 -18.87 9.00
C ILE A 8 -4.92 -19.69 9.60
N LYS A 9 -4.86 -20.01 10.90
CA LYS A 9 -5.92 -20.74 11.61
C LYS A 9 -7.26 -20.01 11.57
N GLN A 10 -7.23 -18.67 11.62
CA GLN A 10 -8.42 -17.83 11.50
C GLN A 10 -8.92 -17.64 10.05
N GLY A 11 -8.25 -18.22 9.05
CA GLY A 11 -8.61 -18.05 7.63
C GLY A 11 -8.40 -16.64 7.07
N GLN A 12 -7.66 -15.79 7.80
CA GLN A 12 -7.38 -14.40 7.42
C GLN A 12 -6.11 -14.27 6.55
N LEU A 13 -5.27 -15.30 6.59
CA LEU A 13 -4.07 -15.49 5.78
C LEU A 13 -4.05 -16.92 5.24
N ALA A 14 -3.52 -17.14 4.05
CA ALA A 14 -3.29 -18.50 3.54
C ALA A 14 -2.00 -18.55 2.73
N LYS A 15 -1.30 -19.69 2.82
CA LYS A 15 -0.27 -20.08 1.85
C LYS A 15 -0.97 -20.58 0.59
N ASP A 16 -0.67 -19.97 -0.54
CA ASP A 16 -1.27 -20.26 -1.83
C ASP A 16 -0.29 -19.89 -2.95
N ASN A 17 0.46 -20.88 -3.43
CA ASN A 17 1.48 -20.64 -4.46
C ASN A 17 0.89 -20.22 -5.82
N SER A 18 -0.41 -20.44 -6.07
CA SER A 18 -1.05 -19.96 -7.31
C SER A 18 -1.03 -18.43 -7.40
N TYR A 19 -0.97 -17.75 -6.25
CA TYR A 19 -0.91 -16.29 -6.17
C TYR A 19 0.43 -15.70 -6.62
N LYS A 20 1.53 -16.48 -6.69
CA LYS A 20 2.83 -15.98 -7.16
C LYS A 20 2.72 -15.34 -8.55
N SER A 21 1.95 -15.97 -9.44
CA SER A 21 1.65 -15.46 -10.78
C SER A 21 0.88 -14.12 -10.81
N LEU A 22 0.29 -13.72 -9.68
CA LEU A 22 -0.52 -12.51 -9.54
C LEU A 22 0.27 -11.33 -8.96
N ALA A 23 1.52 -11.51 -8.52
CA ALA A 23 2.33 -10.45 -7.90
C ALA A 23 2.38 -9.19 -8.78
N ASN A 24 2.74 -9.33 -10.05
CA ASN A 24 2.79 -8.21 -11.00
C ASN A 24 1.42 -7.58 -11.26
N LYS A 25 0.33 -8.35 -11.21
CA LYS A 25 -1.05 -7.82 -11.36
C LYS A 25 -1.45 -6.96 -10.16
N PHE A 26 -1.06 -7.37 -8.94
CA PHE A 26 -1.25 -6.54 -7.75
C PHE A 26 -0.42 -5.24 -7.83
N LEU A 27 0.85 -5.32 -8.25
CA LEU A 27 1.68 -4.13 -8.41
C LEU A 27 1.10 -3.17 -9.48
N GLN A 28 0.61 -3.70 -10.60
CA GLN A 28 -0.08 -2.92 -11.62
C GLN A 28 -1.32 -2.21 -11.04
N LYS A 29 -2.14 -2.92 -10.26
CA LYS A 29 -3.31 -2.33 -9.59
C LYS A 29 -2.90 -1.26 -8.59
N ALA A 30 -1.80 -1.45 -7.85
CA ALA A 30 -1.26 -0.43 -6.96
C ALA A 30 -0.87 0.85 -7.73
N ARG A 31 -0.20 0.71 -8.88
CA ARG A 31 0.14 1.83 -9.77
C ARG A 31 -1.10 2.56 -10.30
N GLN A 32 -2.16 1.84 -10.64
CA GLN A 32 -3.44 2.44 -11.05
C GLN A 32 -4.10 3.25 -9.91
N ASN A 33 -4.06 2.75 -8.68
CA ASN A 33 -4.54 3.49 -7.51
C ASN A 33 -3.70 4.76 -7.27
N LEU A 34 -2.38 4.68 -7.46
CA LEU A 34 -1.46 5.82 -7.34
C LEU A 34 -1.75 6.90 -8.40
N ILE A 35 -2.04 6.50 -9.65
CA ILE A 35 -2.48 7.43 -10.70
C ILE A 35 -3.78 8.13 -10.28
N THR A 36 -4.77 7.37 -9.81
CA THR A 36 -6.04 7.92 -9.34
C THR A 36 -5.85 8.94 -8.21
N MET A 37 -5.00 8.60 -7.23
CA MET A 37 -4.61 9.51 -6.16
C MET A 37 -3.97 10.80 -6.72
N SER A 38 -3.07 10.70 -7.70
CA SER A 38 -2.43 11.86 -8.32
C SER A 38 -3.45 12.77 -8.99
N LEU A 39 -4.35 12.21 -9.80
CA LEU A 39 -5.41 12.97 -10.49
C LEU A 39 -6.29 13.72 -9.49
N LEU A 40 -6.70 13.04 -8.41
CA LEU A 40 -7.49 13.65 -7.33
C LEU A 40 -6.72 14.74 -6.58
N SER A 41 -5.41 14.55 -6.37
CA SER A 41 -4.56 15.54 -5.72
C SER A 41 -4.41 16.79 -6.59
N ASP A 42 -4.22 16.62 -7.89
CA ASP A 42 -4.08 17.74 -8.83
C ASP A 42 -5.39 18.52 -8.97
N LEU A 43 -6.55 17.85 -8.82
CA LEU A 43 -7.86 18.50 -8.82
C LEU A 43 -8.04 19.53 -7.69
N ASN A 44 -7.29 19.40 -6.60
CA ASN A 44 -7.35 20.36 -5.48
C ASN A 44 -6.59 21.66 -5.76
N SER A 45 -5.62 21.67 -6.67
CA SER A 45 -4.75 22.83 -6.94
C SER A 45 -4.83 23.35 -8.38
N ASN A 46 -5.30 22.54 -9.33
CA ASN A 46 -5.34 22.88 -10.75
C ASN A 46 -6.68 23.51 -11.16
N LYS A 47 -6.71 24.85 -11.24
CA LYS A 47 -7.90 25.63 -11.63
C LYS A 47 -8.44 25.23 -13.01
N LYS A 48 -7.57 25.05 -14.01
CA LYS A 48 -7.97 24.68 -15.37
C LYS A 48 -8.67 23.33 -15.41
N ALA A 49 -8.14 22.34 -14.67
CA ALA A 49 -8.77 21.03 -14.58
C ALA A 49 -10.14 21.09 -13.89
N ARG A 50 -10.27 21.88 -12.82
CA ARG A 50 -11.57 22.08 -12.14
C ARG A 50 -12.61 22.74 -13.05
N GLU A 51 -12.21 23.77 -13.80
CA GLU A 51 -13.09 24.44 -14.77
C GLU A 51 -13.54 23.47 -15.88
N LEU A 52 -12.59 22.76 -16.48
CA LEU A 52 -12.86 21.78 -17.55
C LEU A 52 -13.84 20.68 -17.08
N LEU A 53 -13.65 20.16 -15.87
CA LEU A 53 -14.47 19.10 -15.29
C LEU A 53 -15.71 19.61 -14.54
N LYS A 54 -15.94 20.94 -14.55
CA LYS A 54 -17.06 21.60 -13.87
C LYS A 54 -17.17 21.23 -12.37
N VAL A 55 -16.02 21.13 -11.71
CA VAL A 55 -15.94 20.75 -10.29
C VAL A 55 -16.48 21.89 -9.42
N PRO A 56 -17.45 21.62 -8.51
CA PRO A 56 -17.97 22.63 -7.60
C PRO A 56 -16.85 23.26 -6.76
N LYS A 57 -16.95 24.57 -6.48
CA LYS A 57 -15.95 25.30 -5.68
C LYS A 57 -15.69 24.65 -4.33
N GLU A 58 -16.74 24.11 -3.71
CA GLU A 58 -16.66 23.56 -2.35
C GLU A 58 -16.22 22.11 -2.25
N TYR A 59 -16.12 21.43 -3.40
CA TYR A 59 -15.62 20.06 -3.47
C TYR A 59 -14.13 19.99 -3.17
N ASP A 60 -13.78 19.13 -2.22
CA ASP A 60 -12.42 18.85 -1.77
C ASP A 60 -12.17 17.34 -1.91
N SER A 61 -11.19 16.95 -2.72
CA SER A 61 -10.86 15.54 -2.96
C SER A 61 -9.82 14.98 -1.98
N ASN A 62 -9.36 15.71 -0.97
CA ASN A 62 -8.29 15.27 -0.08
C ASN A 62 -8.62 13.97 0.67
N GLU A 63 -9.89 13.74 1.03
CA GLU A 63 -10.31 12.45 1.59
C GLU A 63 -10.04 11.30 0.61
N TRP A 64 -10.42 11.48 -0.65
CA TRP A 64 -10.19 10.49 -1.70
C TRP A 64 -8.71 10.30 -2.03
N VAL A 65 -7.90 11.36 -1.93
CA VAL A 65 -6.43 11.25 -2.03
C VAL A 65 -5.89 10.33 -0.92
N ALA A 66 -6.34 10.52 0.32
CA ALA A 66 -5.94 9.67 1.44
C ALA A 66 -6.38 8.20 1.25
N ILE A 67 -7.62 7.97 0.78
CA ILE A 67 -8.15 6.63 0.49
C ILE A 67 -7.34 5.96 -0.62
N CYS A 68 -7.19 6.61 -1.78
CA CYS A 68 -6.49 6.04 -2.93
C CYS A 68 -5.02 5.77 -2.62
N GLY A 69 -4.33 6.69 -1.95
CA GLY A 69 -2.92 6.50 -1.57
C GLY A 69 -2.73 5.32 -0.61
N TYR A 70 -3.57 5.19 0.40
CA TYR A 70 -3.54 4.03 1.30
C TYR A 70 -3.77 2.71 0.55
N TYR A 71 -4.79 2.64 -0.31
CA TYR A 71 -5.06 1.41 -1.07
C TYR A 71 -4.00 1.13 -2.14
N ALA A 72 -3.31 2.15 -2.64
CA ALA A 72 -2.13 1.96 -3.49
C ALA A 72 -1.02 1.25 -2.70
N MET A 73 -0.67 1.74 -1.51
CA MET A 73 0.32 1.09 -0.63
C MET A 73 -0.09 -0.32 -0.21
N TYR A 74 -1.35 -0.50 0.22
CA TYR A 74 -1.85 -1.81 0.64
C TYR A 74 -1.85 -2.83 -0.50
N THR A 75 -2.21 -2.41 -1.72
CA THR A 75 -2.18 -3.32 -2.87
C THR A 75 -0.75 -3.68 -3.28
N ALA A 76 0.20 -2.76 -3.15
CA ALA A 76 1.63 -3.05 -3.34
C ALA A 76 2.18 -4.00 -2.25
N ALA A 77 1.70 -3.89 -1.01
CA ALA A 77 2.00 -4.91 0.01
C ALA A 77 1.48 -6.30 -0.39
N LEU A 78 0.27 -6.38 -0.97
CA LEU A 78 -0.27 -7.64 -1.46
C LEU A 78 0.54 -8.23 -2.63
N SER A 79 1.18 -7.42 -3.48
CA SER A 79 2.07 -7.95 -4.51
C SER A 79 3.29 -8.65 -3.93
N LEU A 80 3.86 -8.12 -2.84
CA LEU A 80 4.98 -8.75 -2.14
C LEU A 80 4.57 -10.06 -1.44
N LEU A 81 3.38 -10.07 -0.81
CA LEU A 81 2.82 -11.30 -0.24
C LEU A 81 2.59 -12.37 -1.32
N ALA A 82 2.00 -11.97 -2.44
CA ALA A 82 1.72 -12.85 -3.56
C ALA A 82 3.02 -13.49 -4.08
N GLU A 83 4.10 -12.70 -4.20
CA GLU A 83 5.42 -13.17 -4.62
C GLU A 83 5.96 -14.33 -3.78
N ILE A 84 5.79 -14.25 -2.46
CA ILE A 84 6.21 -15.31 -1.53
C ILE A 84 5.14 -16.40 -1.33
N GLY A 85 4.08 -16.41 -2.15
CA GLY A 85 3.04 -17.45 -2.13
C GLY A 85 2.06 -17.30 -0.97
N TYR A 86 1.79 -16.08 -0.51
CA TYR A 86 0.78 -15.79 0.49
C TYR A 86 -0.36 -14.95 -0.09
N ARG A 87 -1.58 -15.22 0.38
CA ARG A 87 -2.73 -14.35 0.19
C ARG A 87 -3.29 -13.91 1.54
N SER A 88 -3.63 -12.64 1.66
CA SER A 88 -4.20 -12.04 2.88
C SER A 88 -5.54 -11.39 2.57
N LYS A 89 -6.47 -11.49 3.53
CA LYS A 89 -7.75 -10.75 3.53
C LYS A 89 -7.81 -9.73 4.67
N ASN A 90 -6.71 -9.54 5.41
CA ASN A 90 -6.68 -8.73 6.61
C ASN A 90 -5.44 -7.82 6.60
N HIS A 91 -5.65 -6.53 6.85
CA HIS A 91 -4.56 -5.54 6.82
C HIS A 91 -3.47 -5.82 7.87
N THR A 92 -3.85 -6.21 9.07
CA THR A 92 -2.90 -6.55 10.14
C THR A 92 -2.14 -7.83 9.81
N ALA A 93 -2.81 -8.84 9.27
CA ALA A 93 -2.14 -10.06 8.79
C ALA A 93 -1.13 -9.75 7.67
N THR A 94 -1.46 -8.83 6.76
CA THR A 94 -0.54 -8.35 5.71
C THR A 94 0.72 -7.72 6.31
N LEU A 95 0.58 -6.83 7.30
CA LEU A 95 1.71 -6.22 8.00
C LEU A 95 2.59 -7.27 8.70
N CYS A 96 1.98 -8.25 9.38
CA CYS A 96 2.73 -9.31 10.05
C CYS A 96 3.59 -10.13 9.08
N VAL A 97 3.10 -10.40 7.87
CA VAL A 97 3.87 -11.12 6.84
C VAL A 97 5.00 -10.24 6.31
N LEU A 98 4.74 -8.96 6.02
CA LEU A 98 5.78 -8.01 5.60
C LEU A 98 6.91 -7.90 6.65
N GLU A 99 6.57 -7.74 7.92
CA GLU A 99 7.58 -7.67 8.98
C GLU A 99 8.40 -8.96 9.11
N GLU A 100 7.76 -10.13 9.06
CA GLU A 100 8.48 -11.39 9.27
C GLU A 100 9.44 -11.71 8.10
N PHE A 101 9.01 -11.45 6.86
CA PHE A 101 9.75 -11.87 5.68
C PHE A 101 10.59 -10.77 5.03
N PHE A 102 10.13 -9.52 5.04
CA PHE A 102 10.80 -8.38 4.37
C PHE A 102 11.57 -7.47 5.33
N VAL A 103 11.42 -7.64 6.65
CA VAL A 103 12.21 -6.94 7.69
C VAL A 103 13.09 -7.91 8.50
N LYS A 104 12.50 -8.94 9.11
CA LYS A 104 13.20 -9.86 10.05
C LYS A 104 13.99 -10.99 9.36
N LYS A 105 13.88 -11.15 8.04
CA LYS A 105 14.62 -12.14 7.22
C LYS A 105 14.51 -13.60 7.70
N LYS A 106 13.36 -14.06 8.18
CA LYS A 106 13.24 -15.49 8.52
C LYS A 106 13.17 -16.34 7.25
N ILE A 107 14.06 -17.34 7.22
CA ILE A 107 14.41 -18.22 6.10
C ILE A 107 13.16 -18.64 5.33
N LEU A 108 13.05 -18.15 4.09
CA LEU A 108 12.27 -18.79 3.05
C LEU A 108 13.19 -19.76 2.29
N ASP A 109 12.60 -20.74 1.59
CA ASP A 109 13.31 -21.69 0.71
C ASP A 109 14.34 -20.99 -0.19
N SER A 110 15.33 -21.76 -0.67
CA SER A 110 16.44 -21.28 -1.52
C SER A 110 16.03 -20.31 -2.63
N ASP A 111 14.85 -20.52 -3.23
CA ASP A 111 14.32 -19.70 -4.32
C ASP A 111 13.87 -18.29 -3.87
N ALA A 112 13.39 -18.17 -2.64
CA ALA A 112 13.00 -16.90 -2.05
C ALA A 112 14.17 -16.16 -1.38
N LEU A 113 15.28 -16.86 -1.15
CA LEU A 113 16.52 -16.28 -0.64
C LEU A 113 17.24 -15.43 -1.72
N LEU A 114 17.04 -15.76 -3.00
CA LEU A 114 17.51 -14.96 -4.14
C LEU A 114 16.75 -13.62 -4.26
N LEU A 115 15.44 -13.62 -3.99
CA LEU A 115 14.60 -12.41 -3.95
C LEU A 115 14.98 -11.42 -2.84
N LEU A 116 15.62 -11.91 -1.77
CA LEU A 116 16.03 -11.12 -0.61
C LEU A 116 17.39 -10.43 -0.78
N LYS A 117 18.09 -10.62 -1.91
CA LYS A 117 19.44 -10.05 -2.10
C LYS A 117 19.45 -8.55 -2.49
N SER A 118 18.31 -7.96 -2.84
CA SER A 118 18.18 -6.54 -3.19
C SER A 118 17.08 -5.84 -2.36
N ALA A 119 17.35 -4.59 -1.97
CA ALA A 119 16.46 -3.61 -1.33
C ALA A 119 15.46 -4.14 -0.27
N MET A 120 15.91 -4.38 0.97
CA MET A 120 14.98 -4.68 2.08
C MET A 120 14.27 -3.43 2.61
N PHE A 121 13.11 -3.65 3.23
CA PHE A 121 12.42 -2.62 3.99
C PHE A 121 13.08 -2.44 5.37
N HIS A 122 13.31 -1.19 5.74
CA HIS A 122 13.47 -0.78 7.12
C HIS A 122 12.11 -0.86 7.84
N LYS A 123 12.12 -1.03 9.17
CA LYS A 123 10.89 -1.18 9.95
C LYS A 123 9.99 0.06 9.79
N GLU A 124 10.61 1.23 9.76
CA GLU A 124 9.98 2.54 9.60
C GLU A 124 9.21 2.64 8.28
N GLU A 125 9.66 1.96 7.23
CA GLU A 125 9.00 1.95 5.93
C GLU A 125 7.73 1.08 5.93
N ILE A 126 7.70 -0.02 6.71
CA ILE A 126 6.47 -0.80 6.93
C ILE A 126 5.52 -0.07 7.87
N GLU A 127 6.07 0.66 8.86
CA GLU A 127 5.28 1.50 9.76
C GLU A 127 4.51 2.56 9.00
N LYS A 128 5.06 3.14 7.90
CA LYS A 128 4.32 4.06 7.01
C LYS A 128 2.99 3.48 6.51
N LEU A 129 2.90 2.18 6.22
CA LEU A 129 1.65 1.54 5.78
C LEU A 129 0.62 1.44 6.92
N SER A 130 1.07 1.13 8.13
CA SER A 130 0.22 1.14 9.33
C SER A 130 -0.28 2.55 9.63
N ASP A 131 0.62 3.52 9.59
CA ASP A 131 0.36 4.94 9.74
C ASP A 131 -0.64 5.47 8.72
N ALA A 132 -0.48 5.08 7.44
CA ALA A 132 -1.38 5.47 6.37
C ALA A 132 -2.79 4.91 6.58
N ARG A 133 -2.93 3.68 7.10
CA ARG A 133 -4.23 3.10 7.46
C ARG A 133 -4.96 3.98 8.47
N HIS A 134 -4.29 4.31 9.58
CA HIS A 134 -4.90 5.10 10.65
C HIS A 134 -5.26 6.51 10.17
N LYS A 135 -4.34 7.17 9.45
CA LYS A 135 -4.59 8.50 8.88
C LYS A 135 -5.73 8.50 7.87
N ARG A 136 -5.86 7.47 7.04
CA ARG A 136 -6.99 7.30 6.10
C ARG A 136 -8.32 7.15 6.84
N GLU A 137 -8.35 6.46 7.98
CA GLU A 137 -9.56 6.41 8.83
C GLU A 137 -9.89 7.81 9.37
N ILE A 138 -8.92 8.57 9.87
CA ILE A 138 -9.14 9.95 10.32
C ILE A 138 -9.65 10.84 9.17
N ALA A 139 -9.06 10.76 7.98
CA ALA A 139 -9.45 11.58 6.83
C ALA A 139 -10.91 11.38 6.41
N GLN A 140 -11.45 10.17 6.58
CA GLN A 140 -12.84 9.84 6.24
C GLN A 140 -13.85 10.33 7.28
N TYR A 141 -13.47 10.34 8.56
CA TYR A 141 -14.39 10.73 9.65
C TYR A 141 -14.19 12.17 10.10
N SER A 142 -13.09 12.82 9.71
CA SER A 142 -12.83 14.21 10.05
C SER A 142 -13.75 15.15 9.27
N ILE A 143 -14.37 16.08 9.98
CA ILE A 143 -15.12 17.19 9.37
C ILE A 143 -14.22 18.39 9.03
N THR A 144 -12.93 18.32 9.38
CA THR A 144 -11.99 19.46 9.27
C THR A 144 -11.16 19.37 8.00
N LYS A 145 -11.46 20.20 6.99
CA LYS A 145 -10.75 20.22 5.68
C LYS A 145 -9.23 20.31 5.82
N GLN A 146 -8.73 21.14 6.74
CA GLN A 146 -7.28 21.31 6.94
C GLN A 146 -6.60 20.04 7.44
N THR A 147 -7.23 19.30 8.35
CA THR A 147 -6.71 18.01 8.84
C THR A 147 -6.64 16.99 7.71
N THR A 148 -7.72 16.87 6.93
CA THR A 148 -7.80 15.96 5.78
C THR A 148 -6.74 16.30 4.73
N LYS A 149 -6.49 17.58 4.45
CA LYS A 149 -5.45 18.03 3.52
C LYS A 149 -4.04 17.63 3.97
N THR A 150 -3.67 17.92 5.23
CA THR A 150 -2.34 17.55 5.76
C THR A 150 -2.13 16.04 5.73
N ILE A 151 -3.16 15.26 6.03
CA ILE A 151 -3.12 13.80 5.91
C ILE A 151 -2.90 13.36 4.46
N ALA A 152 -3.66 13.94 3.52
CA ALA A 152 -3.59 13.61 2.11
C ALA A 152 -2.19 13.87 1.52
N GLU A 153 -1.57 15.01 1.87
CA GLU A 153 -0.21 15.35 1.43
C GLU A 153 0.83 14.35 1.94
N LYS A 154 0.73 13.93 3.22
CA LYS A 154 1.63 12.93 3.79
C LYS A 154 1.44 11.56 3.13
N ILE A 155 0.19 11.09 3.01
CA ILE A 155 -0.12 9.80 2.36
C ILE A 155 0.35 9.80 0.91
N LYS A 156 0.19 10.91 0.18
CA LYS A 156 0.68 11.02 -1.20
C LYS A 156 2.17 10.72 -1.30
N LYS A 157 2.98 11.37 -0.47
CA LYS A 157 4.43 11.14 -0.41
C LYS A 157 4.76 9.70 -0.05
N ASP A 158 4.18 9.19 1.04
CA ASP A 158 4.43 7.83 1.53
C ASP A 158 4.03 6.78 0.47
N ALA A 159 2.97 7.01 -0.30
CA ALA A 159 2.52 6.10 -1.35
C ALA A 159 3.48 6.01 -2.54
N TYR A 160 4.02 7.14 -3.00
CA TYR A 160 5.03 7.13 -4.07
C TYR A 160 6.30 6.37 -3.64
N GLU A 161 6.82 6.67 -2.46
CA GLU A 161 8.03 6.03 -1.92
C GLU A 161 7.82 4.52 -1.74
N PHE A 162 6.70 4.12 -1.11
CA PHE A 162 6.41 2.72 -0.82
C PHE A 162 6.23 1.89 -2.09
N ILE A 163 5.52 2.41 -3.10
CA ILE A 163 5.27 1.67 -4.35
C ILE A 163 6.54 1.59 -5.20
N SER A 164 7.38 2.63 -5.22
CA SER A 164 8.69 2.57 -5.87
C SER A 164 9.51 1.42 -5.30
N LYS A 165 9.60 1.35 -3.96
CA LYS A 165 10.31 0.29 -3.25
C LYS A 165 9.74 -1.10 -3.54
N CYS A 166 8.42 -1.28 -3.51
CA CYS A 166 7.79 -2.55 -3.89
C CYS A 166 8.11 -2.95 -5.33
N GLY A 167 8.16 -1.97 -6.25
CA GLY A 167 8.55 -2.17 -7.64
C GLY A 167 10.00 -2.64 -7.75
N GLU A 168 10.94 -1.95 -7.11
CA GLU A 168 12.36 -2.33 -7.07
C GLU A 168 12.57 -3.76 -6.57
N ILE A 169 11.83 -4.18 -5.53
CA ILE A 169 11.91 -5.54 -4.98
C ILE A 169 11.39 -6.59 -5.98
N LEU A 170 10.32 -6.29 -6.73
CA LEU A 170 9.70 -7.24 -7.66
C LEU A 170 10.35 -7.27 -9.03
N GLU A 171 10.91 -6.15 -9.47
CA GLU A 171 11.55 -5.96 -10.78
C GLU A 171 13.06 -6.21 -10.72
N GLY A 172 13.69 -6.08 -9.55
CA GLY A 172 15.10 -6.41 -9.29
C GLY A 172 15.39 -7.91 -9.12
N LYS A 173 14.55 -8.77 -9.71
CA LYS A 173 14.76 -10.21 -9.89
C LYS A 173 15.68 -10.45 -11.07
#